data_AF-A0A5N8VC46-F1
#
_entry.id   AF-A0A5N8VC46-F1
#
_cell.length_a   1.000
_cell.length_b   1.000
_cell.length_c   1.000
_cell.angle_alpha   90.00
_cell.angle_beta   90.00
_cell.angle_gamma   90.00
#
_symmetry.space_group_name_H-M   'P 1'
#
loop_
_entity.id
_entity.type
_entity.pdbx_description
1 polymer ?
#
loop_
_entity_poly.entity_id
_entity_poly.type
_entity_poly.pdbx_seq_one_letter_code
_entity_poly.pdbx_strand_id
1 'polypeptide(L)'
;MSGIFLSACRSAADSEKAQSASGSEHSDERPSLSKMLSFHYVGDSGMDETINQILQITNASPASVVPVLSFEALDKRHHVLPQVKVSTIYGSDQGKLVTPYGTSTDILRFAGLGKHDVADVRVTVRSTTSADIPAGMHEVTTQALDSHGRKITKFERFSAVEVTNEDDFPVSVRIAYILWDQPPKGVTQQAVEVTPIGDLTRVPAHGSAVVHVTGKAAAAVTRNSNGPAVSLKAYNSQ
;
A
#
# COMPACT_ATOMS: atom_id res chain seq x y z
N MET A 1 -10.52 81.81 -8.75
CA MET A 1 -10.40 81.56 -10.20
C MET A 1 -11.08 80.22 -10.43
N SER A 2 -12.37 80.23 -10.77
CA SER A 2 -12.89 80.23 -12.16
C SER A 2 -12.37 79.01 -12.94
N GLY A 3 -13.18 78.08 -13.42
CA GLY A 3 -14.64 78.08 -13.50
C GLY A 3 -15.26 76.75 -13.93
N ILE A 4 -16.58 76.84 -13.95
CA ILE A 4 -17.62 75.91 -14.38
C ILE A 4 -17.56 75.69 -15.90
N PHE A 5 -17.89 74.49 -16.40
CA PHE A 5 -18.81 74.31 -17.54
C PHE A 5 -19.43 72.91 -17.55
N LEU A 6 -20.75 72.87 -17.37
CA LEU A 6 -21.67 71.80 -17.78
C LEU A 6 -21.83 71.86 -19.30
N SER A 7 -21.94 70.71 -19.98
CA SER A 7 -22.96 70.54 -21.02
C SER A 7 -23.15 69.06 -21.35
N ALA A 8 -24.40 68.62 -21.27
CA ALA A 8 -24.88 67.33 -21.73
C ALA A 8 -25.50 67.48 -23.12
N CYS A 9 -25.37 66.47 -23.98
CA CYS A 9 -26.39 66.16 -24.99
C CYS A 9 -26.29 64.69 -25.45
N ARG A 10 -27.47 64.06 -25.50
CA ARG A 10 -27.78 62.69 -25.93
C ARG A 10 -27.58 62.48 -27.44
N SER A 11 -27.36 61.24 -27.88
CA SER A 11 -28.18 60.59 -28.93
C SER A 11 -27.80 59.11 -29.15
N ALA A 12 -28.86 58.28 -29.29
CA ALA A 12 -29.04 57.03 -30.06
C ALA A 12 -27.85 56.06 -30.23
N ALA A 13 -27.90 54.86 -29.66
CA ALA A 13 -28.59 53.67 -30.22
C ALA A 13 -27.97 53.21 -31.54
N ASP A 14 -27.10 52.19 -31.46
CA ASP A 14 -26.98 51.18 -32.51
C ASP A 14 -26.60 49.82 -31.89
N SER A 15 -27.37 48.82 -32.29
CA SER A 15 -27.19 47.40 -31.98
C SER A 15 -25.98 46.87 -32.73
N GLU A 16 -25.04 46.20 -32.06
CA GLU A 16 -24.20 45.23 -32.74
C GLU A 16 -23.81 44.04 -31.84
N LYS A 17 -24.37 42.89 -32.24
CA LYS A 17 -23.85 41.53 -32.15
C LYS A 17 -23.09 41.11 -30.88
N ALA A 18 -23.81 40.33 -30.08
CA ALA A 18 -23.25 39.25 -29.29
C ALA A 18 -22.37 38.34 -30.17
N GLN A 19 -21.05 38.38 -29.96
CA GLN A 19 -20.16 37.28 -30.31
C GLN A 19 -19.96 36.41 -29.06
N SER A 20 -20.66 35.28 -29.08
CA SER A 20 -20.43 34.14 -28.22
C SER A 20 -18.98 33.67 -28.39
N ALA A 21 -18.12 34.04 -27.45
CA ALA A 21 -16.85 33.37 -27.25
C ALA A 21 -17.15 32.02 -26.59
N SER A 22 -17.41 31.02 -27.43
CA SER A 22 -17.34 29.60 -27.08
C SER A 22 -15.91 29.28 -26.68
N GLY A 23 -15.57 29.55 -25.42
CA GLY A 23 -14.39 28.99 -24.79
C GLY A 23 -14.55 27.48 -24.73
N SER A 24 -13.94 26.77 -25.67
CA SER A 24 -13.70 25.35 -25.49
C SER A 24 -12.69 25.22 -24.35
N GLU A 25 -13.20 24.97 -23.14
CA GLU A 25 -12.40 24.38 -22.08
C GLU A 25 -11.97 23.01 -22.62
N HIS A 26 -10.78 22.95 -23.24
CA HIS A 26 -10.00 21.73 -23.27
C HIS A 26 -9.70 21.43 -21.81
N SER A 27 -10.60 20.71 -21.15
CA SER A 27 -10.29 20.01 -19.93
C SER A 27 -9.15 19.06 -20.29
N ASP A 28 -7.94 19.49 -19.96
CA ASP A 28 -6.74 18.69 -19.96
C ASP A 28 -6.99 17.57 -18.95
N GLU A 29 -7.66 16.50 -19.43
CA GLU A 29 -8.17 15.40 -18.62
C GLU A 29 -6.96 14.57 -18.17
N ARG A 30 -6.23 15.10 -17.18
CA ARG A 30 -5.17 14.36 -16.52
C ARG A 30 -5.78 13.03 -16.08
N PRO A 31 -5.19 11.89 -16.50
CA PRO A 31 -5.69 10.59 -16.10
C PRO A 31 -5.87 10.56 -14.58
N SER A 32 -7.03 10.10 -14.11
CA SER A 32 -7.23 9.92 -12.68
C SER A 32 -6.14 8.97 -12.15
N LEU A 33 -5.57 9.25 -10.97
CA LEU A 33 -4.50 8.43 -10.37
C LEU A 33 -4.86 6.93 -10.32
N SER A 34 -6.15 6.62 -10.15
CA SER A 34 -6.67 5.26 -10.17
C SER A 34 -6.47 4.51 -11.50
N LYS A 35 -6.45 5.21 -12.64
CA LYS A 35 -6.19 4.62 -13.97
C LYS A 35 -4.71 4.30 -14.20
N MET A 36 -3.83 4.79 -13.32
CA MET A 36 -2.37 4.57 -13.39
C MET A 36 -1.92 3.37 -12.54
N LEU A 37 -2.84 2.71 -11.83
CA LEU A 37 -2.56 1.50 -11.06
C LEU A 37 -2.93 0.26 -11.87
N SER A 38 -2.03 -0.72 -11.92
CA SER A 38 -2.33 -2.06 -12.41
C SER A 38 -1.94 -3.12 -11.38
N PHE A 39 -2.59 -4.28 -11.48
CA PHE A 39 -2.56 -5.30 -10.43
C PHE A 39 -2.30 -6.66 -11.05
N HIS A 40 -1.42 -7.44 -10.41
CA HIS A 40 -1.18 -8.83 -10.77
C HIS A 40 -1.09 -9.68 -9.51
N TYR A 41 -1.87 -10.76 -9.48
CA TYR A 41 -1.87 -11.69 -8.36
C TYR A 41 -1.00 -12.91 -8.66
N VAL A 42 -0.15 -13.25 -7.70
CA VAL A 42 0.74 -14.41 -7.73
C VAL A 42 0.33 -15.37 -6.61
N GLY A 43 -0.52 -16.35 -6.96
CA GLY A 43 -1.06 -17.35 -6.03
C GLY A 43 -0.20 -18.59 -5.84
N ASP A 44 0.70 -18.85 -6.78
CA ASP A 44 1.75 -19.88 -6.70
C ASP A 44 2.94 -19.37 -7.51
N SER A 45 4.08 -19.18 -6.86
CA SER A 45 5.30 -18.74 -7.54
C SER A 45 6.01 -19.89 -8.28
N GLY A 46 5.57 -21.14 -8.08
CA GLY A 46 6.27 -22.34 -8.54
C GLY A 46 7.61 -22.60 -7.84
N MET A 47 7.95 -21.81 -6.82
CA MET A 47 9.18 -21.93 -6.04
C MET A 47 8.86 -22.35 -4.61
N ASP A 48 9.51 -23.42 -4.16
CA ASP A 48 9.45 -23.85 -2.76
C ASP A 48 9.89 -22.69 -1.83
N GLU A 49 9.27 -22.59 -0.65
CA GLU A 49 9.60 -21.64 0.42
C GLU A 49 9.38 -20.14 0.14
N THR A 50 8.65 -19.78 -0.91
CA THR A 50 8.29 -18.38 -1.18
C THR A 50 6.88 -18.05 -0.66
N ILE A 51 6.69 -16.78 -0.27
CA ILE A 51 5.38 -16.26 0.09
C ILE A 51 4.50 -16.33 -1.17
N ASN A 52 3.49 -17.18 -1.12
CA ASN A 52 2.41 -17.16 -2.08
C ASN A 52 1.38 -16.09 -1.67
N GLN A 53 0.50 -15.70 -2.58
CA GLN A 53 -0.56 -14.70 -2.35
C GLN A 53 -0.09 -13.24 -2.42
N ILE A 54 0.90 -12.99 -3.27
CA ILE A 54 1.42 -11.65 -3.51
C ILE A 54 0.48 -10.93 -4.48
N LEU A 55 0.04 -9.74 -4.08
CA LEU A 55 -0.51 -8.74 -4.99
C LEU A 55 0.61 -7.80 -5.41
N GLN A 56 1.04 -7.89 -6.66
CA GLN A 56 1.88 -6.86 -7.27
C GLN A 56 1.01 -5.68 -7.67
N ILE A 57 1.42 -4.48 -7.26
CA ILE A 57 0.78 -3.21 -7.56
C ILE A 57 1.78 -2.38 -8.35
N THR A 58 1.48 -2.12 -9.61
CA THR A 58 2.29 -1.25 -10.45
C THR A 58 1.66 0.12 -10.49
N ASN A 59 2.40 1.15 -10.08
CA ASN A 59 2.01 2.55 -10.18
C ASN A 59 2.81 3.24 -11.29
N ALA A 60 2.11 3.60 -12.36
CA ALA A 60 2.68 4.35 -13.48
C ALA A 60 2.71 5.87 -13.23
N SER A 61 2.13 6.36 -12.13
CA SER A 61 2.20 7.77 -11.74
C SER A 61 3.60 8.12 -11.24
N PRO A 62 4.18 9.26 -11.66
CA PRO A 62 5.45 9.74 -11.09
C PRO A 62 5.33 10.08 -9.59
N ALA A 63 4.12 10.28 -9.08
CA ALA A 63 3.87 10.48 -7.66
C ALA A 63 3.60 9.15 -6.94
N SER A 64 4.10 9.04 -5.70
CA SER A 64 3.68 7.98 -4.78
C SER A 64 2.21 8.17 -4.40
N VAL A 65 1.50 7.05 -4.25
CA VAL A 65 0.08 7.06 -3.90
C VAL A 65 -0.23 6.07 -2.79
N VAL A 66 -1.37 6.26 -2.13
CA VAL A 66 -1.93 5.33 -1.14
C VAL A 66 -3.31 4.90 -1.62
N PRO A 67 -3.45 3.69 -2.17
CA PRO A 67 -4.73 3.19 -2.64
C PRO A 67 -5.57 2.65 -1.48
N VAL A 68 -6.90 2.74 -1.63
CA VAL A 68 -7.86 1.90 -0.92
C VAL A 68 -8.46 0.96 -1.96
N LEU A 69 -8.14 -0.32 -1.84
CA LEU A 69 -8.54 -1.39 -2.76
C LEU A 69 -9.71 -2.20 -2.18
N SER A 70 -10.52 -2.76 -3.06
CA SER A 70 -11.43 -3.85 -2.70
C SER A 70 -11.24 -5.02 -3.66
N PHE A 71 -11.58 -6.21 -3.20
CA PHE A 71 -11.23 -7.45 -3.87
C PHE A 71 -12.43 -8.39 -4.01
N GLU A 72 -12.50 -9.11 -5.12
CA GLU A 72 -13.31 -10.31 -5.27
C GLU A 72 -12.37 -11.49 -5.57
N ALA A 73 -12.45 -12.56 -4.79
CA ALA A 73 -11.67 -13.77 -5.06
C ALA A 73 -12.26 -14.56 -6.24
N LEU A 74 -11.40 -15.09 -7.10
CA LEU A 74 -11.78 -15.81 -8.31
C LEU A 74 -11.22 -17.24 -8.29
N ASP A 75 -11.99 -18.19 -8.82
CA ASP A 75 -11.53 -19.56 -9.07
C ASP A 75 -10.71 -19.66 -10.38
N LYS A 76 -10.22 -20.87 -10.71
CA LYS A 76 -9.47 -21.15 -11.95
C LYS A 76 -10.25 -20.90 -13.25
N ARG A 77 -11.58 -20.73 -13.16
CA ARG A 77 -12.47 -20.41 -14.28
C ARG A 77 -12.88 -18.93 -14.28
N HIS A 78 -12.25 -18.11 -13.45
CA HIS A 78 -12.55 -16.70 -13.21
C HIS A 78 -13.97 -16.43 -12.69
N HIS A 79 -14.61 -17.40 -12.04
CA HIS A 79 -15.86 -17.17 -11.31
C HIS A 79 -15.57 -16.62 -9.91
N VAL A 80 -16.41 -15.70 -9.48
CA VAL A 80 -16.33 -15.14 -8.11
C VAL A 80 -16.63 -16.23 -7.09
N LEU A 81 -15.83 -16.27 -6.02
CA LEU A 81 -16.02 -17.10 -4.84
C LEU A 81 -16.70 -16.27 -3.74
N PRO A 82 -18.05 -16.22 -3.66
CA PRO A 82 -18.77 -15.24 -2.83
C PRO A 82 -18.61 -15.47 -1.32
N GLN A 83 -18.15 -16.67 -0.91
CA GLN A 83 -17.90 -17.02 0.48
C GLN A 83 -16.45 -16.80 0.91
N VAL A 84 -15.59 -16.35 -0.01
CA VAL A 84 -14.19 -16.02 0.28
C VAL A 84 -14.06 -14.52 0.51
N LYS A 85 -13.62 -14.16 1.71
CA LYS A 85 -13.22 -12.81 2.07
C LYS A 85 -11.74 -12.64 1.77
N VAL A 86 -11.39 -11.52 1.15
CA VAL A 86 -10.01 -11.10 0.91
C VAL A 86 -9.70 -9.95 1.86
N SER A 87 -8.53 -10.00 2.48
CA SER A 87 -7.95 -8.91 3.29
C SER A 87 -6.48 -8.78 2.95
N THR A 88 -5.88 -7.63 3.25
CA THR A 88 -4.47 -7.39 2.94
C THR A 88 -3.62 -7.32 4.22
N ILE A 89 -2.34 -7.68 4.13
CA ILE A 89 -1.42 -7.65 5.26
C ILE A 89 -0.82 -6.25 5.44
N TYR A 90 -0.43 -5.60 4.34
CA TYR A 90 0.17 -4.26 4.37
C TYR A 90 -0.87 -3.13 4.30
N GLY A 91 -2.13 -3.47 4.07
CA GLY A 91 -3.25 -2.55 4.25
C GLY A 91 -3.55 -1.72 3.01
N SER A 92 -3.30 -2.22 1.80
CA SER A 92 -3.81 -1.61 0.57
C SER A 92 -5.35 -1.61 0.47
N ASP A 93 -6.05 -2.44 1.26
CA ASP A 93 -7.51 -2.35 1.47
C ASP A 93 -7.95 -1.28 2.48
N GLN A 94 -6.99 -0.63 3.15
CA GLN A 94 -7.24 0.28 4.26
C GLN A 94 -6.56 1.64 4.08
N GLY A 95 -5.91 1.90 2.95
CA GLY A 95 -5.18 3.14 2.74
C GLY A 95 -3.96 3.28 3.63
N LYS A 96 -3.27 2.15 3.90
CA LYS A 96 -2.05 2.14 4.73
C LYS A 96 -0.78 1.87 3.94
N LEU A 97 -0.86 1.21 2.79
CA LEU A 97 0.31 0.89 1.97
C LEU A 97 0.63 2.04 1.03
N VAL A 98 1.84 2.58 1.12
CA VAL A 98 2.37 3.50 0.12
C VAL A 98 2.83 2.71 -1.11
N THR A 99 2.42 3.15 -2.29
CA THR A 99 2.79 2.61 -3.60
C THR A 99 3.54 3.69 -4.40
N PRO A 100 4.88 3.71 -4.35
CA PRO A 100 5.70 4.60 -5.17
C PRO A 100 5.59 4.27 -6.65
N TYR A 101 6.12 5.15 -7.51
CA TYR A 101 6.32 4.84 -8.92
C TYR A 101 7.07 3.51 -9.09
N GLY A 102 6.58 2.67 -9.99
CA GLY A 102 7.10 1.31 -10.20
C GLY A 102 6.26 0.26 -9.49
N THR A 103 6.92 -0.80 -9.00
CA THR A 103 6.23 -1.97 -8.42
C THR A 103 6.29 -1.94 -6.90
N SER A 104 5.14 -2.12 -6.27
CA SER A 104 4.99 -2.43 -4.84
C SER A 104 4.30 -3.78 -4.69
N THR A 105 4.36 -4.32 -3.48
CA THR A 105 3.72 -5.60 -3.15
C THR A 105 2.84 -5.42 -1.92
N ASP A 106 1.65 -6.03 -1.93
CA ASP A 106 0.91 -6.40 -0.73
C ASP A 106 0.76 -7.92 -0.66
N ILE A 107 0.43 -8.46 0.49
CA ILE A 107 0.12 -9.87 0.67
C ILE A 107 -1.38 -9.99 0.93
N LEU A 108 -2.04 -10.85 0.17
CA LEU A 108 -3.45 -11.15 0.35
C LEU A 108 -3.62 -12.30 1.34
N ARG A 109 -4.72 -12.26 2.07
CA ARG A 109 -5.16 -13.34 2.96
C ARG A 109 -6.59 -13.69 2.63
N PHE A 110 -6.84 -14.98 2.45
CA PHE A 110 -8.15 -15.51 2.11
C PHE A 110 -8.79 -16.24 3.29
N ALA A 111 -10.06 -15.94 3.56
CA ALA A 111 -10.82 -16.56 4.64
C ALA A 111 -12.22 -16.96 4.16
N GLY A 112 -12.74 -18.07 4.71
CA GLY A 112 -14.06 -18.60 4.36
C GLY A 112 -14.02 -19.86 3.50
N LEU A 113 -15.20 -20.33 3.09
CA LEU A 113 -15.36 -21.54 2.29
C LEU A 113 -14.82 -21.32 0.88
N GLY A 114 -13.93 -22.21 0.42
CA GLY A 114 -13.29 -22.11 -0.90
C GLY A 114 -12.00 -21.27 -0.93
N LYS A 115 -11.45 -20.87 0.22
CA LYS A 115 -10.21 -20.05 0.29
C LYS A 115 -8.98 -20.68 -0.38
N HIS A 116 -8.94 -22.00 -0.52
CA HIS A 116 -7.86 -22.72 -1.21
C HIS A 116 -8.15 -22.92 -2.72
N ASP A 117 -9.35 -22.58 -3.17
CA ASP A 117 -9.75 -22.64 -4.59
C ASP A 117 -9.45 -21.32 -5.33
N VAL A 118 -8.96 -20.31 -4.61
CA VAL A 118 -8.60 -19.00 -5.16
C VAL A 118 -7.42 -19.16 -6.12
N ALA A 119 -7.63 -18.76 -7.37
CA ALA A 119 -6.61 -18.76 -8.41
C ALA A 119 -6.24 -17.34 -8.85
N ASP A 120 -7.14 -16.36 -8.65
CA ASP A 120 -6.94 -14.96 -9.02
C ASP A 120 -7.79 -14.03 -8.15
N VAL A 121 -7.59 -12.72 -8.26
CA VAL A 121 -8.44 -11.70 -7.64
C VAL A 121 -8.81 -10.60 -8.63
N ARG A 122 -10.08 -10.19 -8.59
CA ARG A 122 -10.50 -8.94 -9.22
C ARG A 122 -10.25 -7.79 -8.25
N VAL A 123 -9.48 -6.79 -8.68
CA VAL A 123 -9.16 -5.61 -7.88
C VAL A 123 -10.00 -4.42 -8.36
N THR A 124 -10.56 -3.65 -7.42
CA THR A 124 -11.20 -2.37 -7.69
C THR A 124 -10.55 -1.29 -6.84
N VAL A 125 -10.07 -0.21 -7.47
CA VAL A 125 -9.60 0.98 -6.77
C VAL A 125 -10.81 1.77 -6.27
N ARG A 126 -10.98 1.89 -4.95
CA ARG A 126 -12.07 2.66 -4.34
C ARG A 126 -11.70 4.13 -4.19
N SER A 127 -10.48 4.39 -3.75
CA SER A 127 -9.91 5.74 -3.67
C SER A 127 -8.40 5.68 -3.78
N THR A 128 -7.81 6.84 -4.05
CA THR A 128 -6.35 7.02 -4.10
C THR A 128 -6.03 8.40 -3.56
N THR A 129 -5.08 8.48 -2.63
CA THR A 129 -4.51 9.76 -2.16
C THR A 129 -3.05 9.84 -2.55
N SER A 130 -2.52 11.04 -2.76
CA SER A 130 -1.07 11.23 -2.90
C SER A 130 -0.35 10.93 -1.58
N ALA A 131 0.88 10.45 -1.69
CA ALA A 131 1.82 10.32 -0.58
C ALA A 131 3.02 11.24 -0.84
N ASP A 132 3.47 11.93 0.20
CA ASP A 132 4.65 12.80 0.15
C ASP A 132 5.95 11.98 0.31
N ILE A 133 6.11 10.96 -0.53
CA ILE A 133 7.29 10.08 -0.57
C ILE A 133 7.84 10.06 -1.99
N PRO A 134 9.16 10.29 -2.18
CA PRO A 134 9.77 10.23 -3.50
C PRO A 134 9.60 8.87 -4.20
N ALA A 135 9.59 8.91 -5.53
CA ALA A 135 9.76 7.73 -6.35
C ALA A 135 11.16 7.11 -6.16
N GLY A 136 11.32 5.83 -6.53
CA GLY A 136 12.63 5.18 -6.53
C GLY A 136 13.17 4.81 -5.15
N MET A 137 12.30 4.63 -4.17
CA MET A 137 12.70 4.25 -2.82
C MET A 137 13.25 2.82 -2.75
N HIS A 138 14.13 2.58 -1.79
CA HIS A 138 14.65 1.25 -1.48
C HIS A 138 13.73 0.50 -0.50
N GLU A 139 13.84 -0.82 -0.46
CA GLU A 139 13.12 -1.62 0.55
C GLU A 139 13.73 -1.36 1.93
N VAL A 140 12.89 -1.04 2.91
CA VAL A 140 13.33 -0.96 4.31
C VAL A 140 13.62 -2.36 4.83
N THR A 141 14.85 -2.57 5.29
CA THR A 141 15.27 -3.88 5.81
C THR A 141 14.93 -4.02 7.28
N THR A 142 14.72 -5.25 7.73
CA THR A 142 14.40 -5.56 9.13
C THR A 142 15.39 -6.56 9.72
N GLN A 143 15.85 -6.33 10.93
CA GLN A 143 16.70 -7.22 11.71
C GLN A 143 16.11 -7.44 13.10
N ALA A 144 15.82 -8.70 13.43
CA ALA A 144 15.34 -9.06 14.77
C ALA A 144 16.47 -8.99 15.81
N LEU A 145 16.16 -8.49 17.00
CA LEU A 145 17.09 -8.30 18.12
C LEU A 145 16.60 -8.99 19.41
N ASP A 146 17.52 -9.59 20.17
CA ASP A 146 17.24 -10.13 21.50
C ASP A 146 17.05 -9.03 22.57
N SER A 147 16.87 -9.42 23.84
CA SER A 147 16.69 -8.49 24.96
C SER A 147 17.93 -7.66 25.31
N HIS A 148 19.09 -7.99 24.75
CA HIS A 148 20.36 -7.28 24.94
C HIS A 148 20.73 -6.47 23.68
N GLY A 149 19.84 -6.36 22.69
CA GLY A 149 20.08 -5.65 21.44
C GLY A 149 20.99 -6.40 20.46
N ARG A 150 21.22 -7.70 20.66
CA ARG A 150 22.04 -8.52 19.76
C ARG A 150 21.18 -9.06 18.61
N LYS A 151 21.75 -9.07 17.41
CA LYS A 151 21.12 -9.66 16.22
C LYS A 151 20.92 -11.15 16.44
N ILE A 152 19.73 -11.65 16.11
CA ILE A 152 19.41 -13.08 16.16
C ILE A 152 19.07 -13.61 14.78
N THR A 153 19.20 -14.93 14.61
CA THR A 153 18.90 -15.61 13.36
C THR A 153 17.42 -15.95 13.24
N LYS A 154 17.00 -16.51 12.09
CA LYS A 154 15.59 -16.78 11.79
C LYS A 154 14.95 -17.67 12.86
N PHE A 155 13.67 -17.41 13.14
CA PHE A 155 12.79 -18.18 14.03
C PHE A 155 13.09 -18.09 15.54
N GLU A 156 14.20 -17.46 15.95
CA GLU A 156 14.47 -17.24 17.37
C GLU A 156 13.51 -16.21 17.99
N ARG A 157 13.38 -16.27 19.32
CA ARG A 157 12.61 -15.28 20.09
C ARG A 157 13.34 -13.93 20.07
N PHE A 158 12.65 -12.88 19.63
CA PHE A 158 13.15 -11.50 19.66
C PHE A 158 12.34 -10.61 20.59
N SER A 159 12.93 -9.49 20.99
CA SER A 159 12.30 -8.46 21.82
C SER A 159 12.24 -7.09 21.15
N ALA A 160 12.97 -6.90 20.06
CA ALA A 160 12.96 -5.68 19.26
C ALA A 160 13.25 -5.99 17.78
N VAL A 161 12.93 -5.02 16.93
CA VAL A 161 13.24 -5.04 15.50
C VAL A 161 13.98 -3.76 15.15
N GLU A 162 15.19 -3.89 14.63
CA GLU A 162 15.88 -2.82 13.94
C GLU A 162 15.33 -2.72 12.51
N VAL A 163 14.91 -1.52 12.13
CA VAL A 163 14.53 -1.18 10.75
C VAL A 163 15.57 -0.23 10.18
N THR A 164 16.03 -0.47 8.96
CA THR A 164 17.10 0.32 8.32
C THR A 164 16.64 0.84 6.99
N ASN A 165 16.87 2.15 6.78
CA ASN A 165 16.53 2.89 5.58
C ASN A 165 17.81 3.29 4.84
N GLU A 166 17.91 2.86 3.58
CA GLU A 166 19.05 3.19 2.71
C GLU A 166 18.84 4.48 1.91
N ASP A 167 17.61 5.00 1.87
CA ASP A 167 17.26 6.22 1.15
C ASP A 167 17.87 7.48 1.79
N ASP A 168 18.06 8.53 0.97
CA ASP A 168 18.56 9.85 1.37
C ASP A 168 17.46 10.76 1.96
N PHE A 169 16.24 10.24 2.10
CA PHE A 169 15.11 10.86 2.77
C PHE A 169 14.53 9.96 3.87
N PRO A 170 13.88 10.52 4.91
CA PRO A 170 13.23 9.74 5.94
C PRO A 170 11.98 9.05 5.41
N VAL A 171 11.72 7.84 5.88
CA VAL A 171 10.54 7.03 5.53
C VAL A 171 9.70 6.73 6.76
N SER A 172 8.41 6.45 6.55
CA SER A 172 7.53 5.97 7.61
C SER A 172 7.12 4.54 7.29
N VAL A 173 7.30 3.64 8.24
CA VAL A 173 7.05 2.21 8.05
C VAL A 173 6.17 1.62 9.14
N ARG A 174 5.47 0.56 8.78
CA ARG A 174 4.84 -0.37 9.73
C ARG A 174 5.52 -1.71 9.59
N ILE A 175 5.45 -2.51 10.66
CA ILE A 175 6.09 -3.82 10.72
C ILE A 175 5.02 -4.88 10.97
N ALA A 176 4.98 -5.90 10.11
CA ALA A 176 4.12 -7.06 10.27
C ALA A 176 4.95 -8.27 10.70
N TYR A 177 4.53 -8.92 11.80
CA TYR A 177 4.90 -10.28 12.14
C TYR A 177 3.85 -11.23 11.58
N ILE A 178 4.25 -12.06 10.62
CA ILE A 178 3.35 -12.92 9.87
C ILE A 178 3.64 -14.37 10.26
N LEU A 179 2.62 -15.05 10.76
CA LEU A 179 2.62 -16.48 10.95
C LEU A 179 1.95 -17.13 9.75
N TRP A 180 2.63 -18.10 9.16
CA TRP A 180 2.15 -18.85 8.01
C TRP A 180 1.69 -20.25 8.43
N ASP A 181 0.69 -20.80 7.74
CA ASP A 181 0.44 -22.24 7.82
C ASP A 181 1.51 -23.05 7.08
N GLN A 182 1.45 -24.37 7.22
CA GLN A 182 2.33 -25.32 6.54
C GLN A 182 1.46 -26.35 5.81
N PRO A 183 0.86 -25.96 4.68
CA PRO A 183 -0.05 -26.85 3.99
C PRO A 183 0.75 -27.94 3.24
N PRO A 184 0.10 -29.05 2.85
CA PRO A 184 0.74 -30.06 2.00
C PRO A 184 1.26 -29.47 0.68
N LYS A 185 2.24 -30.14 0.07
CA LYS A 185 2.79 -29.73 -1.23
C LYS A 185 1.68 -29.57 -2.27
N GLY A 186 1.73 -28.47 -3.02
CA GLY A 186 0.74 -28.12 -4.05
C GLY A 186 -0.50 -27.39 -3.51
N VAL A 187 -0.55 -27.11 -2.21
CA VAL A 187 -1.56 -26.23 -1.61
C VAL A 187 -0.89 -24.92 -1.22
N THR A 188 -1.52 -23.80 -1.57
CA THR A 188 -1.01 -22.46 -1.29
C THR A 188 -0.99 -22.16 0.21
N GLN A 189 0.18 -21.75 0.72
CA GLN A 189 0.38 -21.23 2.06
C GLN A 189 -0.45 -19.97 2.33
N GLN A 190 -1.05 -19.86 3.51
CA GLN A 190 -1.89 -18.77 3.97
C GLN A 190 -1.25 -18.09 5.19
N ALA A 191 -1.38 -16.77 5.28
CA ALA A 191 -1.14 -16.07 6.55
C ALA A 191 -2.25 -16.41 7.55
N VAL A 192 -1.90 -17.14 8.62
CA VAL A 192 -2.88 -17.55 9.66
C VAL A 192 -3.07 -16.46 10.71
N GLU A 193 -2.00 -15.79 11.10
CA GLU A 193 -2.00 -14.70 12.07
C GLU A 193 -1.06 -13.60 11.56
N VAL A 194 -1.53 -12.35 11.60
CA VAL A 194 -0.73 -11.17 11.30
C VAL A 194 -0.80 -10.27 12.52
N THR A 195 0.35 -10.01 13.12
CA THR A 195 0.45 -9.16 14.29
C THR A 195 1.30 -7.94 13.97
N PRO A 196 0.77 -6.71 14.09
CA PRO A 196 1.59 -5.51 13.94
C PRO A 196 2.60 -5.43 15.08
N ILE A 197 3.83 -5.04 14.77
CA ILE A 197 4.87 -4.71 15.74
C ILE A 197 4.98 -3.19 15.82
N GLY A 198 4.68 -2.64 16.99
CA GLY A 198 4.66 -1.20 17.21
C GLY A 198 3.59 -0.48 16.39
N ASP A 199 3.75 0.84 16.31
CA ASP A 199 2.91 1.74 15.51
C ASP A 199 3.66 2.19 14.24
N LEU A 200 3.20 3.27 13.60
CA LEU A 200 3.92 3.89 12.49
C LEU A 200 5.26 4.43 13.01
N THR A 201 6.36 3.93 12.43
CA THR A 201 7.73 4.25 12.84
C THR A 201 8.41 5.09 11.77
N ARG A 202 8.95 6.24 12.15
CA ARG A 202 9.76 7.07 11.26
C ARG A 202 11.21 6.62 11.30
N VAL A 203 11.78 6.27 10.16
CA VAL A 203 13.19 5.89 10.00
C VAL A 203 13.92 7.05 9.31
N PRO A 204 14.99 7.59 9.91
CA PRO A 204 15.78 8.66 9.29
C PRO A 204 16.39 8.25 7.94
N ALA A 205 16.76 9.23 7.13
CA ALA A 205 17.60 9.02 5.94
C ALA A 205 18.92 8.34 6.33
N HIS A 206 19.35 7.34 5.57
CA HIS A 206 20.55 6.52 5.84
C HIS A 206 20.67 6.04 7.30
N GLY A 207 19.54 5.82 7.96
CA GLY A 207 19.46 5.60 9.40
C GLY A 207 18.71 4.33 9.75
N SER A 208 18.70 4.05 11.06
CA SER A 208 17.95 2.94 11.63
C SER A 208 17.09 3.41 12.79
N ALA A 209 16.01 2.68 13.05
CA ALA A 209 15.17 2.83 14.23
C ALA A 209 14.94 1.46 14.88
N VAL A 210 14.81 1.44 16.21
CA VAL A 210 14.50 0.21 16.95
C VAL A 210 13.05 0.26 17.42
N VAL A 211 12.27 -0.75 17.03
CA VAL A 211 10.88 -0.93 17.45
C VAL A 211 10.81 -2.07 18.45
N HIS A 212 10.43 -1.75 19.69
CA HIS A 212 10.27 -2.74 20.74
C HIS A 212 9.00 -3.58 20.53
N VAL A 213 9.15 -4.89 20.70
CA VAL A 213 8.05 -5.85 20.61
C VAL A 213 7.33 -5.91 21.96
N THR A 214 6.12 -5.37 22.00
CA THR A 214 5.32 -5.27 23.24
C THR A 214 3.91 -5.85 23.06
N GLY A 215 3.17 -6.00 24.16
CA GLY A 215 1.75 -6.37 24.15
C GLY A 215 1.45 -7.64 23.35
N LYS A 216 0.49 -7.53 22.41
CA LYS A 216 0.06 -8.66 21.55
C LYS A 216 1.20 -9.22 20.70
N ALA A 217 2.10 -8.36 20.20
CA ALA A 217 3.25 -8.78 19.42
C ALA A 217 4.21 -9.62 20.26
N ALA A 218 4.49 -9.20 21.50
CA ALA A 218 5.36 -9.98 22.41
C ALA A 218 4.76 -11.36 22.73
N ALA A 219 3.43 -11.42 22.91
CA ALA A 219 2.73 -12.67 23.09
C ALA A 219 2.79 -13.56 21.84
N ALA A 220 2.60 -12.99 20.64
CA ALA A 220 2.68 -13.73 19.38
C ALA A 220 4.08 -14.28 19.12
N VAL A 221 5.12 -13.47 19.32
CA VAL A 221 6.53 -13.91 19.20
C VAL A 221 6.84 -14.99 20.22
N THR A 222 6.38 -14.85 21.47
CA THR A 222 6.57 -15.88 22.51
C THR A 222 5.95 -17.22 22.12
N ARG A 223 4.73 -17.21 21.58
CA ARG A 223 4.01 -18.44 21.22
C ARG A 223 4.63 -19.15 20.02
N ASN A 224 5.18 -18.40 19.07
CA ASN A 224 5.59 -18.92 17.76
C ASN A 224 7.11 -18.98 17.56
N SER A 225 7.91 -18.46 18.48
CA SER A 225 9.37 -18.60 18.46
C SER A 225 9.79 -20.07 18.52
N ASN A 226 10.82 -20.43 17.76
CA ASN A 226 11.30 -21.80 17.52
C ASN A 226 10.24 -22.73 16.90
N GLY A 227 9.18 -22.14 16.34
CA GLY A 227 7.99 -22.83 15.88
C GLY A 227 7.79 -22.68 14.36
N PRO A 228 6.56 -22.39 13.88
CA PRO A 228 6.22 -22.48 12.47
C PRO A 228 6.97 -21.46 11.59
N ALA A 229 6.75 -21.55 10.28
CA ALA A 229 7.25 -20.56 9.34
C ALA A 229 6.70 -19.16 9.69
N VAL A 230 7.59 -18.26 10.11
CA VAL A 230 7.26 -16.87 10.40
C VAL A 230 8.05 -15.92 9.51
N SER A 231 7.48 -14.75 9.25
CA SER A 231 8.14 -13.67 8.53
C SER A 231 8.03 -12.36 9.29
N LEU A 232 9.07 -11.54 9.16
CA LEU A 232 9.10 -10.18 9.64
C LEU A 232 9.26 -9.28 8.40
N LYS A 233 8.31 -8.36 8.22
CA LYS A 233 8.28 -7.48 7.03
C LYS A 233 7.97 -6.06 7.43
N ALA A 234 8.82 -5.12 7.01
CA ALA A 234 8.51 -3.70 7.02
C ALA A 234 7.88 -3.31 5.68
N TYR A 235 6.96 -2.36 5.71
CA TYR A 235 6.37 -1.78 4.51
C TYR A 235 6.14 -0.28 4.72
N ASN A 236 6.29 0.48 3.64
CA ASN A 236 6.09 1.92 3.65
C ASN A 236 4.62 2.27 3.86
N SER A 237 4.37 3.21 4.77
CA SER A 237 3.05 3.55 5.27
C SER A 237 2.95 5.03 5.63
N GLN A 238 1.73 5.54 5.76
CA GLN A 238 1.43 6.89 6.25
C GLN A 238 0.31 6.88 7.29
#